data_AF-A0A7J4IF74-F1
#
_entry.id   AF-A0A7J4IF74-F1
#
_cell.length_a   1.000
_cell.length_b   1.000
_cell.length_c   1.000
_cell.angle_alpha   90.00
_cell.angle_beta   90.00
_cell.angle_gamma   90.00
#
_symmetry.space_group_name_H-M   'P 1'
#
loop_
_entity.id
_entity.type
_entity.pdbx_description
1 polymer ?
#
loop_
_entity_poly.entity_id
_entity_poly.type
_entity_poly.pdbx_seq_one_letter_code
_entity_poly.pdbx_strand_id
1 'polypeptide(L)'
;MKKKFPVQGITLFLVYVLIGTQLITSTSQALSNDTTKYGMDEPPTPPQQPSDGPGGSNYSYAGVRQTRHGFGIRQFWIFEPSDPTPATAPLIVFNHGWSAFYPFYYKEWIVHLVKRGNIVVFPRYQLTPLIGTRTATQNAIHAVQQAIAILQKGNHVTPDLDKFAIVGHSLGGGITAEMAASAAREGIPQPKAIMPVQPFVRLDTMMEDFHEIPASVLLLVIVGENDTIVGNYSGKTIFTTADQIPLNQKDYIIQRTDRHGKPALVADHGAPLCIPKSSSVNAMDYYSTWKLFDALTDYAFYGLNQEYCLGNTPEQRFMGCWSDGIPILELVVTDSP
;
A
#
# COMPACT_ATOMS: atom_id res chain seq x y z
N MET A 1 -40.13 -54.50 41.74
CA MET A 1 -40.48 -53.57 42.85
C MET A 1 -40.24 -52.14 42.41
N LYS A 2 -41.31 -51.33 42.28
CA LYS A 2 -41.24 -49.90 41.94
C LYS A 2 -40.73 -49.12 43.16
N LYS A 3 -39.57 -48.47 43.06
CA LYS A 3 -39.15 -47.45 44.03
C LYS A 3 -39.69 -46.08 43.58
N LYS A 4 -40.54 -45.50 44.41
CA LYS A 4 -41.05 -44.12 44.29
C LYS A 4 -39.89 -43.15 44.58
N PHE A 5 -39.69 -42.17 43.70
CA PHE A 5 -38.90 -40.98 44.02
C PHE A 5 -39.79 -39.98 44.80
N PRO A 6 -39.26 -39.31 45.84
CA PRO A 6 -40.06 -38.40 46.66
C PRO A 6 -40.25 -37.05 45.96
N VAL A 7 -41.50 -36.61 45.89
CA VAL A 7 -41.97 -35.36 45.24
C VAL A 7 -41.54 -34.08 46.00
N GLN A 8 -40.82 -34.20 47.12
CA GLN A 8 -40.37 -33.05 47.92
C GLN A 8 -39.05 -32.40 47.46
N GLY A 9 -38.31 -33.02 46.54
CA GLY A 9 -37.05 -32.44 46.01
C GLY A 9 -37.21 -31.51 44.80
N ILE A 10 -38.37 -31.52 44.13
CA ILE A 10 -38.58 -30.79 42.86
C ILE A 10 -39.10 -29.36 43.11
N THR A 11 -39.85 -29.14 44.19
CA THR A 11 -40.40 -27.82 44.51
C THR A 11 -39.34 -26.84 45.04
N LEU A 12 -38.28 -27.32 45.71
CA LEU A 12 -37.22 -26.45 46.23
C LEU A 12 -36.21 -26.00 45.15
N PHE A 13 -36.04 -26.81 44.08
CA PHE A 13 -35.13 -26.48 42.97
C PHE A 13 -35.72 -25.44 42.02
N LEU A 14 -37.05 -25.44 41.82
CA LEU A 14 -37.74 -24.46 40.96
C LEU A 14 -37.83 -23.05 41.59
N VAL A 15 -37.87 -22.94 42.92
CA VAL A 15 -37.91 -21.63 43.62
C VAL A 15 -36.53 -20.94 43.60
N TYR A 16 -35.43 -21.69 43.68
CA TYR A 16 -34.07 -21.12 43.55
C TYR A 16 -33.74 -20.69 42.11
N VAL A 17 -34.27 -21.38 41.10
CA VAL A 17 -34.08 -21.01 39.69
C VAL A 17 -34.92 -19.78 39.29
N LEU A 18 -36.11 -19.59 39.85
CA LEU A 18 -36.91 -18.37 39.60
C LEU A 18 -36.37 -17.12 40.32
N ILE A 19 -35.85 -17.26 41.55
CA ILE A 19 -35.26 -16.12 42.28
C ILE A 19 -33.89 -15.73 41.68
N GLY A 20 -33.09 -16.72 41.25
CA GLY A 20 -31.84 -16.46 40.53
C GLY A 20 -32.05 -15.77 39.18
N THR A 21 -33.08 -16.15 38.42
CA THR A 21 -33.37 -15.51 37.12
C THR A 21 -33.94 -14.10 37.26
N GLN A 22 -34.72 -13.79 38.30
CA GLN A 22 -35.20 -12.42 38.56
C GLN A 22 -34.12 -11.47 39.10
N LEU A 23 -33.13 -11.97 39.84
CA LEU A 23 -31.95 -11.19 40.26
C LEU A 23 -30.96 -10.96 39.10
N ILE A 24 -30.83 -11.90 38.17
CA ILE A 24 -29.99 -11.75 36.98
C ILE A 24 -30.62 -10.79 35.94
N THR A 25 -31.94 -10.80 35.77
CA THR A 25 -32.61 -9.85 34.85
C THR A 25 -32.66 -8.42 35.37
N SER A 26 -32.84 -8.21 36.68
CA SER A 26 -32.81 -6.88 37.29
C SER A 26 -31.41 -6.27 37.33
N THR A 27 -30.36 -7.08 37.50
CA THR A 27 -28.96 -6.62 37.37
C THR A 27 -28.57 -6.35 35.91
N SER A 28 -29.07 -7.13 34.96
CA SER A 28 -28.84 -6.90 33.53
C SER A 28 -29.55 -5.63 33.01
N GLN A 29 -30.75 -5.33 33.51
CA GLN A 29 -31.47 -4.08 33.19
C GLN A 29 -30.93 -2.85 33.93
N ALA A 30 -30.35 -3.01 35.13
CA ALA A 30 -29.65 -1.93 35.81
C ALA A 30 -28.29 -1.61 35.18
N LEU A 31 -27.59 -2.61 34.62
CA LEU A 31 -26.35 -2.42 33.85
C LEU A 31 -26.60 -1.92 32.41
N SER A 32 -27.78 -2.16 31.83
CA SER A 32 -28.12 -1.62 30.50
C SER A 32 -28.56 -0.16 30.52
N ASN A 33 -28.90 0.38 31.68
CA ASN A 33 -29.41 1.75 31.83
C ASN A 33 -28.34 2.74 32.36
N ASP A 34 -27.10 2.30 32.57
CA ASP A 34 -26.01 3.15 33.10
C ASP A 34 -24.94 3.51 32.05
N THR A 35 -25.03 2.98 30.83
CA THR A 35 -24.12 3.36 29.71
C THR A 35 -24.39 4.76 29.17
N THR A 36 -25.51 5.39 29.53
CA THR A 36 -25.83 6.78 29.17
C THR A 36 -25.39 7.79 30.23
N LYS A 37 -24.89 7.33 31.40
CA LYS A 37 -24.51 8.22 32.51
C LYS A 37 -23.03 8.61 32.49
N TYR A 38 -22.21 7.86 31.76
CA TYR A 38 -20.86 8.21 31.37
C TYR A 38 -20.77 8.04 29.86
N GLY A 39 -21.15 9.08 29.11
CA GLY A 39 -21.04 9.07 27.65
C GLY A 39 -19.60 8.84 27.23
N MET A 40 -19.21 7.59 27.02
CA MET A 40 -18.04 7.28 26.22
C MET A 40 -18.55 7.33 24.78
N ASP A 41 -18.46 8.51 24.18
CA ASP A 41 -18.67 8.67 22.75
C ASP A 41 -17.83 7.61 22.02
N GLU A 42 -18.39 7.01 20.97
CA GLU A 42 -17.63 6.10 20.13
C GLU A 42 -16.38 6.83 19.61
N PRO A 43 -15.20 6.19 19.65
CA PRO A 43 -13.97 6.85 19.24
C PRO A 43 -14.06 7.29 17.77
N PRO A 44 -13.47 8.45 17.41
CA PRO A 44 -13.48 8.93 16.03
C PRO A 44 -12.95 7.86 15.07
N THR A 45 -13.54 7.77 13.89
CA THR A 45 -13.13 6.82 12.85
C THR A 45 -12.26 7.52 11.81
N PRO A 46 -11.31 6.79 11.17
CA PRO A 46 -10.49 7.38 10.12
C PRO A 46 -11.35 7.73 8.88
N PRO A 47 -10.92 8.72 8.07
CA PRO A 47 -11.65 9.09 6.86
C PRO A 47 -11.67 7.94 5.87
N GLN A 48 -12.76 7.87 5.11
CA GLN A 48 -12.86 6.94 3.99
C GLN A 48 -12.00 7.41 2.81
N GLN A 49 -11.83 6.55 1.82
CA GLN A 49 -11.19 6.92 0.56
C GLN A 49 -11.89 8.16 -0.03
N PRO A 50 -11.14 9.19 -0.45
CA PRO A 50 -11.76 10.36 -1.06
C PRO A 50 -12.49 9.98 -2.36
N SER A 51 -13.50 10.77 -2.74
CA SER A 51 -14.20 10.54 -4.00
C SER A 51 -13.30 10.85 -5.19
N ASP A 52 -12.58 11.95 -5.15
CA ASP A 52 -11.83 12.51 -6.28
C ASP A 52 -10.39 12.87 -5.90
N GLY A 53 -9.60 13.21 -6.92
CA GLY A 53 -8.18 13.56 -6.78
C GLY A 53 -7.27 12.36 -6.59
N PRO A 54 -5.95 12.59 -6.42
CA PRO A 54 -4.99 11.52 -6.14
C PRO A 54 -5.38 10.68 -4.91
N GLY A 55 -5.33 9.36 -5.02
CA GLY A 55 -5.80 8.43 -3.99
C GLY A 55 -7.32 8.24 -3.94
N GLY A 56 -8.07 8.98 -4.77
CA GLY A 56 -9.53 8.94 -4.84
C GLY A 56 -10.10 7.70 -5.53
N SER A 57 -11.43 7.55 -5.41
CA SER A 57 -12.19 6.38 -5.89
C SER A 57 -12.97 6.63 -7.20
N ASN A 58 -12.90 7.83 -7.76
CA ASN A 58 -13.49 8.17 -9.07
C ASN A 58 -12.65 7.59 -10.22
N TYR A 59 -12.81 6.28 -10.41
CA TYR A 59 -12.08 5.52 -11.40
C TYR A 59 -12.60 5.70 -12.82
N SER A 60 -11.70 5.77 -13.79
CA SER A 60 -12.03 5.78 -15.22
C SER A 60 -12.44 4.40 -15.74
N TYR A 61 -12.04 3.32 -15.05
CA TYR A 61 -12.25 1.94 -15.49
C TYR A 61 -12.89 1.11 -14.37
N ALA A 62 -13.90 0.32 -14.72
CA ALA A 62 -14.64 -0.48 -13.74
C ALA A 62 -13.98 -1.84 -13.45
N GLY A 63 -13.30 -2.41 -14.45
CA GLY A 63 -12.76 -3.77 -14.42
C GLY A 63 -11.23 -3.84 -14.44
N VAL A 64 -10.74 -5.02 -14.07
CA VAL A 64 -9.31 -5.36 -14.08
C VAL A 64 -9.14 -6.73 -14.73
N ARG A 65 -8.45 -6.78 -15.87
CA ARG A 65 -8.04 -8.03 -16.50
C ARG A 65 -6.69 -8.47 -15.92
N GLN A 66 -6.62 -9.68 -15.37
CA GLN A 66 -5.39 -10.24 -14.82
C GLN A 66 -4.92 -11.43 -15.66
N THR A 67 -3.67 -11.42 -16.09
CA THR A 67 -3.00 -12.58 -16.71
C THR A 67 -1.73 -12.94 -15.95
N ARG A 68 -1.29 -14.19 -16.09
CA ARG A 68 -0.14 -14.76 -15.37
C ARG A 68 0.77 -15.47 -16.34
N HIS A 69 2.06 -15.17 -16.28
CA HIS A 69 3.06 -15.61 -17.25
C HIS A 69 4.32 -16.11 -16.55
N GLY A 70 5.15 -16.87 -17.27
CA GLY A 70 6.37 -17.45 -16.74
C GLY A 70 6.15 -18.51 -15.66
N PHE A 71 7.22 -18.86 -14.95
CA PHE A 71 7.21 -19.85 -13.87
C PHE A 71 8.34 -19.59 -12.85
N GLY A 72 8.17 -20.06 -11.62
CA GLY A 72 9.20 -19.94 -10.58
C GLY A 72 9.56 -18.49 -10.25
N ILE A 73 10.85 -18.19 -10.08
CA ILE A 73 11.35 -16.83 -9.83
C ILE A 73 11.11 -15.87 -11.00
N ARG A 74 10.87 -16.38 -12.22
CA ARG A 74 10.59 -15.61 -13.44
C ARG A 74 9.09 -15.48 -13.72
N GLN A 75 8.25 -15.91 -12.79
CA GLN A 75 6.80 -15.72 -12.92
C GLN A 75 6.44 -14.25 -12.70
N PHE A 76 5.41 -13.77 -13.38
CA PHE A 76 4.88 -12.43 -13.18
C PHE A 76 3.40 -12.36 -13.53
N TRP A 77 2.77 -11.27 -13.10
CA TRP A 77 1.39 -10.95 -13.43
C TRP A 77 1.33 -9.64 -14.18
N ILE A 78 0.38 -9.56 -15.10
CA ILE A 78 -0.01 -8.34 -15.80
C ILE A 78 -1.45 -8.04 -15.42
N PHE A 79 -1.70 -6.81 -15.00
CA PHE A 79 -3.02 -6.28 -14.73
C PHE A 79 -3.31 -5.13 -15.70
N GLU A 80 -4.44 -5.18 -16.38
CA GLU A 80 -4.84 -4.21 -17.40
C GLU A 80 -6.22 -3.64 -17.07
N PRO A 81 -6.45 -2.34 -17.35
CA PRO A 81 -7.78 -1.75 -17.24
C PRO A 81 -8.75 -2.45 -18.19
N SER A 82 -9.97 -2.72 -17.71
CA SER A 82 -11.08 -3.21 -18.52
C SER A 82 -12.36 -2.47 -18.18
N ASP A 83 -13.36 -2.60 -19.05
CA ASP A 83 -14.70 -2.03 -18.88
C ASP A 83 -14.69 -0.49 -18.69
N PRO A 84 -14.35 0.27 -19.76
CA PRO A 84 -13.94 -0.19 -21.10
C PRO A 84 -12.45 -0.58 -21.18
N THR A 85 -12.04 -1.33 -22.21
CA THR A 85 -10.60 -1.61 -22.42
C THR A 85 -9.98 -0.49 -23.25
N PRO A 86 -9.00 0.29 -22.74
CA PRO A 86 -8.35 1.31 -23.54
C PRO A 86 -7.39 0.69 -24.56
N ALA A 87 -7.09 1.43 -25.63
CA ALA A 87 -6.10 1.01 -26.62
C ALA A 87 -4.67 1.05 -26.05
N THR A 88 -4.36 2.10 -25.28
CA THR A 88 -3.04 2.36 -24.69
C THR A 88 -3.16 2.78 -23.23
N ALA A 89 -2.16 2.48 -22.42
CA ALA A 89 -2.09 2.91 -21.02
C ALA A 89 -0.62 3.04 -20.53
N PRO A 90 -0.34 3.90 -19.53
CA PRO A 90 0.94 3.91 -18.84
C PRO A 90 1.31 2.54 -18.26
N LEU A 91 2.61 2.30 -18.08
CA LEU A 91 3.13 1.06 -17.51
C LEU A 91 3.74 1.31 -16.13
N ILE A 92 3.22 0.62 -15.12
CA ILE A 92 3.71 0.65 -13.75
C ILE A 92 4.28 -0.71 -13.37
N VAL A 93 5.45 -0.72 -12.75
CA VAL A 93 6.02 -1.92 -12.13
C VAL A 93 5.81 -1.84 -10.62
N PHE A 94 5.24 -2.89 -10.04
CA PHE A 94 5.00 -3.00 -8.61
C PHE A 94 5.87 -4.11 -8.01
N ASN A 95 6.96 -3.71 -7.35
CA ASN A 95 7.90 -4.62 -6.70
C ASN A 95 7.49 -4.89 -5.24
N HIS A 96 7.18 -6.15 -4.92
CA HIS A 96 6.68 -6.51 -3.60
C HIS A 96 7.74 -6.50 -2.48
N GLY A 97 7.31 -6.65 -1.22
CA GLY A 97 8.21 -6.88 -0.09
C GLY A 97 8.70 -8.32 0.03
N TRP A 98 9.65 -8.58 0.94
CA TRP A 98 10.13 -9.95 1.17
C TRP A 98 8.97 -10.90 1.46
N SER A 99 8.94 -12.06 0.80
CA SER A 99 7.94 -13.13 1.01
C SER A 99 6.55 -12.87 0.42
N ALA A 100 6.27 -11.67 -0.08
CA ALA A 100 4.98 -11.32 -0.66
C ALA A 100 4.86 -11.74 -2.14
N PHE A 101 5.20 -13.00 -2.45
CA PHE A 101 5.38 -13.56 -3.81
C PHE A 101 4.17 -13.44 -4.74
N TYR A 102 3.00 -13.19 -4.16
CA TYR A 102 1.74 -13.15 -4.86
C TYR A 102 1.13 -11.75 -4.70
N PRO A 103 0.45 -11.24 -5.74
CA PRO A 103 -0.17 -9.91 -5.72
C PRO A 103 -1.17 -9.67 -4.58
N PHE A 104 -1.64 -10.74 -3.92
CA PHE A 104 -2.63 -10.71 -2.86
C PHE A 104 -2.36 -9.67 -1.76
N TYR A 105 -1.09 -9.51 -1.37
CA TYR A 105 -0.69 -8.58 -0.29
C TYR A 105 -0.82 -7.10 -0.65
N TYR A 106 -0.89 -6.77 -1.94
CA TYR A 106 -1.00 -5.40 -2.45
C TYR A 106 -2.21 -5.25 -3.39
N LYS A 107 -3.15 -6.20 -3.33
CA LYS A 107 -4.16 -6.37 -4.38
C LYS A 107 -5.05 -5.13 -4.52
N GLU A 108 -5.44 -4.49 -3.42
CA GLU A 108 -6.29 -3.30 -3.49
C GLU A 108 -5.54 -2.09 -4.09
N TRP A 109 -4.25 -1.93 -3.79
CA TRP A 109 -3.44 -0.87 -4.43
C TRP A 109 -3.23 -1.15 -5.92
N ILE A 110 -2.93 -2.40 -6.29
CA ILE A 110 -2.82 -2.79 -7.71
C ILE A 110 -4.14 -2.54 -8.43
N VAL A 111 -5.28 -2.89 -7.84
CA VAL A 111 -6.60 -2.64 -8.42
C VAL A 111 -6.87 -1.14 -8.56
N HIS A 112 -6.54 -0.34 -7.55
CA HIS A 112 -6.66 1.11 -7.60
C HIS A 112 -5.88 1.70 -8.78
N LEU A 113 -4.59 1.36 -8.93
CA LEU A 113 -3.74 1.83 -10.03
C LEU A 113 -4.29 1.43 -11.41
N VAL A 114 -4.82 0.20 -11.52
CA VAL A 114 -5.36 -0.29 -12.79
C VAL A 114 -6.69 0.40 -13.13
N LYS A 115 -7.58 0.56 -12.15
CA LYS A 115 -8.86 1.26 -12.35
C LYS A 115 -8.70 2.75 -12.63
N ARG A 116 -7.56 3.33 -12.21
CA ARG A 116 -7.10 4.65 -12.64
C ARG A 116 -6.58 4.72 -14.08
N GLY A 117 -6.36 3.58 -14.74
CA GLY A 117 -6.01 3.51 -16.16
C GLY A 117 -4.58 3.08 -16.46
N ASN A 118 -3.89 2.47 -15.50
CA ASN A 118 -2.51 2.01 -15.68
C ASN A 118 -2.45 0.50 -15.93
N ILE A 119 -1.51 0.06 -16.76
CA ILE A 119 -1.07 -1.33 -16.76
C ILE A 119 -0.15 -1.51 -15.56
N VAL A 120 -0.37 -2.56 -14.77
CA VAL A 120 0.52 -2.92 -13.66
C VAL A 120 1.19 -4.27 -13.93
N VAL A 121 2.52 -4.31 -13.86
CA VAL A 121 3.32 -5.53 -13.89
C VAL A 121 3.80 -5.82 -12.48
N PHE A 122 3.50 -7.02 -11.98
CA PHE A 122 3.95 -7.51 -10.68
C PHE A 122 4.93 -8.67 -10.90
N PRO A 123 6.25 -8.44 -10.82
CA PRO A 123 7.23 -9.51 -10.87
C PRO A 123 7.18 -10.35 -9.59
N ARG A 124 7.27 -11.68 -9.72
CA ARG A 124 7.43 -12.54 -8.54
C ARG A 124 8.84 -12.45 -7.95
N TYR A 125 9.85 -12.37 -8.81
CA TYR A 125 11.31 -12.26 -8.60
C TYR A 125 12.02 -13.15 -7.55
N GLN A 126 11.31 -13.78 -6.62
CA GLN A 126 11.74 -14.70 -5.59
C GLN A 126 10.65 -15.77 -5.36
N LEU A 127 11.06 -17.03 -5.21
CA LEU A 127 10.16 -18.19 -5.14
C LEU A 127 9.83 -18.55 -3.69
N THR A 128 10.79 -18.34 -2.81
CA THR A 128 10.74 -18.56 -1.35
C THR A 128 11.56 -17.46 -0.68
N PRO A 129 11.57 -17.37 0.67
CA PRO A 129 12.42 -16.39 1.35
C PRO A 129 13.92 -16.54 1.04
N LEU A 130 14.36 -17.71 0.57
CA LEU A 130 15.78 -18.01 0.29
C LEU A 130 16.08 -18.07 -1.22
N ILE A 131 15.10 -18.45 -2.05
CA ILE A 131 15.31 -18.73 -3.48
C ILE A 131 14.94 -17.52 -4.32
N GLY A 132 15.91 -17.01 -5.09
CA GLY A 132 15.75 -15.88 -6.02
C GLY A 132 16.10 -14.52 -5.41
N THR A 133 16.17 -14.41 -4.09
CA THR A 133 16.44 -13.15 -3.39
C THR A 133 17.78 -12.50 -3.79
N ARG A 134 18.80 -13.30 -4.12
CA ARG A 134 20.11 -12.81 -4.57
C ARG A 134 20.13 -12.26 -6.00
N THR A 135 19.16 -12.65 -6.83
CA THR A 135 19.02 -12.19 -8.22
C THR A 135 17.69 -11.47 -8.42
N ALA A 136 17.12 -10.93 -7.33
CA ALA A 136 15.77 -10.39 -7.30
C ALA A 136 15.60 -9.27 -8.32
N THR A 137 16.54 -8.32 -8.37
CA THR A 137 16.51 -7.21 -9.33
C THR A 137 16.55 -7.69 -10.77
N GLN A 138 17.46 -8.62 -11.11
CA GLN A 138 17.54 -9.18 -12.47
C GLN A 138 16.27 -9.98 -12.84
N ASN A 139 15.67 -10.70 -11.88
CA ASN A 139 14.41 -11.40 -12.13
C ASN A 139 13.23 -10.42 -12.33
N ALA A 140 13.21 -9.30 -11.61
CA ALA A 140 12.23 -8.24 -11.79
C ALA A 140 12.38 -7.57 -13.16
N ILE A 141 13.59 -7.18 -13.55
CA ILE A 141 13.92 -6.66 -14.89
C ILE A 141 13.46 -7.64 -15.99
N HIS A 142 13.79 -8.93 -15.84
CA HIS A 142 13.38 -9.95 -16.79
C HIS A 142 11.85 -10.02 -16.94
N ALA A 143 11.11 -9.96 -15.84
CA ALA A 143 9.65 -9.94 -15.88
C ALA A 143 9.11 -8.71 -16.63
N VAL A 144 9.70 -7.53 -16.44
CA VAL A 144 9.31 -6.30 -17.16
C VAL A 144 9.57 -6.42 -18.66
N GLN A 145 10.76 -6.88 -19.06
CA GLN A 145 11.10 -7.11 -20.47
C GLN A 145 10.11 -8.08 -21.14
N GLN A 146 9.79 -9.19 -20.48
CA GLN A 146 8.84 -10.18 -21.00
C GLN A 146 7.40 -9.63 -21.02
N ALA A 147 7.00 -8.86 -20.00
CA ALA A 147 5.68 -8.23 -19.97
C ALA A 147 5.50 -7.24 -21.12
N ILE A 148 6.48 -6.37 -21.38
CA ILE A 148 6.45 -5.43 -22.52
C ILE A 148 6.31 -6.20 -23.84
N ALA A 149 7.11 -7.25 -24.05
CA ALA A 149 7.05 -8.06 -25.26
C ALA A 149 5.69 -8.79 -25.45
N ILE A 150 5.00 -9.13 -24.36
CA ILE A 150 3.65 -9.71 -24.39
C ILE A 150 2.60 -8.63 -24.69
N LEU A 151 2.67 -7.49 -24.00
CA LEU A 151 1.72 -6.39 -24.14
C LEU A 151 1.75 -5.75 -25.55
N GLN A 152 2.88 -5.84 -26.25
CA GLN A 152 3.00 -5.39 -27.64
C GLN A 152 2.39 -6.37 -28.66
N LYS A 153 1.88 -7.53 -28.23
CA LYS A 153 1.09 -8.43 -29.08
C LYS A 153 -0.37 -7.96 -29.00
N GLY A 154 -1.00 -7.69 -30.15
CA GLY A 154 -2.25 -6.90 -30.29
C GLY A 154 -3.54 -7.40 -29.61
N ASN A 155 -3.48 -8.32 -28.65
CA ASN A 155 -4.58 -8.74 -27.77
C ASN A 155 -4.51 -8.12 -26.35
N HIS A 156 -3.56 -7.20 -26.15
CA HIS A 156 -3.30 -6.49 -24.90
C HIS A 156 -3.55 -4.99 -25.02
N VAL A 157 -3.76 -4.33 -23.87
CA VAL A 157 -3.64 -2.87 -23.79
C VAL A 157 -2.18 -2.55 -24.12
N THR A 158 -1.96 -1.73 -25.15
CA THR A 158 -0.60 -1.42 -25.60
C THR A 158 0.08 -0.52 -24.56
N PRO A 159 1.30 -0.85 -24.09
CA PRO A 159 1.93 -0.06 -23.05
C PRO A 159 2.54 1.20 -23.67
N ASP A 160 2.20 2.36 -23.12
CA ASP A 160 2.87 3.63 -23.42
C ASP A 160 4.17 3.70 -22.61
N LEU A 161 5.28 3.34 -23.25
CA LEU A 161 6.58 3.23 -22.59
C LEU A 161 7.22 4.59 -22.28
N ASP A 162 6.71 5.69 -22.82
CA ASP A 162 7.10 7.04 -22.40
C ASP A 162 6.48 7.42 -21.05
N LYS A 163 5.43 6.69 -20.63
CA LYS A 163 4.76 6.81 -19.34
C LYS A 163 5.03 5.58 -18.48
N PHE A 164 6.30 5.45 -18.07
CA PHE A 164 6.79 4.34 -17.26
C PHE A 164 7.14 4.77 -15.83
N ALA A 165 6.68 4.04 -14.82
CA ALA A 165 7.02 4.28 -13.42
C ALA A 165 7.21 2.99 -12.63
N ILE A 166 7.92 3.07 -11.50
CA ILE A 166 8.22 1.92 -10.65
C ILE A 166 7.91 2.26 -9.19
N VAL A 167 7.18 1.40 -8.50
CA VAL A 167 6.94 1.49 -7.06
C VAL A 167 7.30 0.18 -6.41
N GLY A 168 7.76 0.22 -5.16
CA GLY A 168 7.98 -1.02 -4.43
C GLY A 168 8.10 -0.85 -2.94
N HIS A 169 7.70 -1.90 -2.22
CA HIS A 169 7.70 -1.94 -0.76
C HIS A 169 8.87 -2.77 -0.22
N SER A 170 9.52 -2.35 0.87
CA SER A 170 10.53 -3.15 1.57
C SER A 170 11.69 -3.52 0.64
N LEU A 171 12.04 -4.80 0.51
CA LEU A 171 13.01 -5.27 -0.48
C LEU A 171 12.68 -4.77 -1.90
N GLY A 172 11.40 -4.70 -2.27
CA GLY A 172 10.94 -4.15 -3.54
C GLY A 172 11.20 -2.66 -3.71
N GLY A 173 11.30 -1.90 -2.62
CA GLY A 173 11.72 -0.49 -2.65
C GLY A 173 13.19 -0.34 -3.03
N GLY A 174 14.07 -1.23 -2.51
CA GLY A 174 15.47 -1.30 -2.95
C GLY A 174 15.60 -1.70 -4.42
N ILE A 175 14.86 -2.74 -4.84
CA ILE A 175 14.78 -3.17 -6.26
C ILE A 175 14.31 -2.02 -7.15
N THR A 176 13.36 -1.20 -6.69
CA THR A 176 12.83 -0.06 -7.44
C THR A 176 13.91 0.98 -7.75
N ALA A 177 14.72 1.36 -6.74
CA ALA A 177 15.84 2.28 -6.95
C ALA A 177 16.93 1.67 -7.84
N GLU A 178 17.27 0.39 -7.63
CA GLU A 178 18.28 -0.31 -8.42
C GLU A 178 17.88 -0.47 -9.90
N MET A 179 16.61 -0.77 -10.16
CA MET A 179 16.06 -0.83 -11.52
C MET A 179 16.15 0.53 -12.23
N ALA A 180 15.91 1.64 -11.53
CA ALA A 180 16.02 2.97 -12.10
C ALA A 180 17.47 3.32 -12.47
N ALA A 181 18.41 3.01 -11.58
CA ALA A 181 19.85 3.23 -11.82
C ALA A 181 20.37 2.41 -13.02
N SER A 182 19.83 1.19 -13.21
CA SER A 182 20.30 0.25 -14.24
C SER A 182 19.47 0.24 -15.54
N ALA A 183 18.37 0.99 -15.62
CA ALA A 183 17.34 0.85 -16.65
C ALA A 183 17.87 0.85 -18.09
N ALA A 184 18.70 1.84 -18.45
CA ALA A 184 19.28 1.94 -19.80
C ALA A 184 20.19 0.75 -20.14
N ARG A 185 21.03 0.31 -19.19
CA ARG A 185 21.94 -0.82 -19.38
C ARG A 185 21.18 -2.14 -19.53
N GLU A 186 20.07 -2.27 -18.82
CA GLU A 186 19.23 -3.46 -18.78
C GLU A 186 18.14 -3.47 -19.86
N GLY A 187 18.06 -2.42 -20.70
CA GLY A 187 17.12 -2.36 -21.82
C GLY A 187 15.65 -2.32 -21.42
N ILE A 188 15.33 -1.81 -20.23
CA ILE A 188 13.96 -1.43 -19.86
C ILE A 188 13.77 0.09 -20.08
N PRO A 189 12.54 0.60 -20.25
CA PRO A 189 12.30 2.03 -20.38
C PRO A 189 12.86 2.78 -19.16
N GLN A 190 13.36 3.99 -19.37
CA GLN A 190 13.75 4.86 -18.27
C GLN A 190 12.50 5.32 -17.51
N PRO A 191 12.36 5.06 -16.20
CA PRO A 191 11.19 5.50 -15.45
C PRO A 191 11.15 7.02 -15.39
N LYS A 192 9.95 7.61 -15.46
CA LYS A 192 9.73 9.04 -15.22
C LYS A 192 9.54 9.34 -13.73
N ALA A 193 9.08 8.34 -12.99
CA ALA A 193 8.83 8.42 -11.55
C ALA A 193 9.19 7.10 -10.88
N ILE A 194 9.81 7.19 -9.70
CA ILE A 194 9.99 6.05 -8.80
C ILE A 194 9.56 6.37 -7.37
N MET A 195 9.00 5.37 -6.69
CA MET A 195 8.60 5.51 -5.29
C MET A 195 9.01 4.29 -4.44
N PRO A 196 10.22 4.30 -3.86
CA PRO A 196 10.60 3.35 -2.82
C PRO A 196 9.81 3.60 -1.52
N VAL A 197 9.03 2.61 -1.09
CA VAL A 197 8.20 2.66 0.12
C VAL A 197 8.79 1.75 1.18
N GLN A 198 9.12 2.32 2.33
CA GLN A 198 9.78 1.65 3.46
C GLN A 198 10.91 0.74 2.95
N PRO A 199 11.86 1.27 2.16
CA PRO A 199 12.71 0.43 1.34
C PRO A 199 13.74 -0.32 2.18
N PHE A 200 14.18 -1.47 1.67
CA PHE A 200 15.34 -2.20 2.14
C PHE A 200 16.32 -2.42 1.00
N VAL A 201 17.51 -1.83 1.12
CA VAL A 201 18.63 -2.03 0.21
C VAL A 201 19.48 -3.18 0.72
N ARG A 202 19.55 -4.24 -0.08
CA ARG A 202 20.34 -5.43 0.22
C ARG A 202 21.76 -5.25 -0.29
N LEU A 203 22.65 -4.73 0.56
CA LEU A 203 24.03 -4.36 0.19
C LEU A 203 24.90 -5.51 -0.33
N ASP A 204 24.55 -6.78 -0.09
CA ASP A 204 25.32 -7.93 -0.60
C ASP A 204 24.97 -8.32 -2.05
N THR A 205 23.90 -7.77 -2.61
CA THR A 205 23.40 -8.12 -3.95
C THR A 205 22.95 -6.94 -4.78
N MET A 206 22.54 -5.85 -4.14
CA MET A 206 22.18 -4.60 -4.81
C MET A 206 23.44 -3.76 -4.93
N MET A 207 23.96 -3.65 -6.15
CA MET A 207 25.32 -3.16 -6.40
C MET A 207 25.37 -1.85 -7.18
N GLU A 208 24.23 -1.37 -7.67
CA GLU A 208 24.18 -0.10 -8.40
C GLU A 208 24.44 1.08 -7.49
N ASP A 209 25.14 2.07 -8.03
CA ASP A 209 25.21 3.39 -7.43
C ASP A 209 23.94 4.17 -7.76
N PHE A 210 23.22 4.64 -6.75
CA PHE A 210 22.00 5.43 -6.99
C PHE A 210 22.31 6.81 -7.60
N HIS A 211 23.57 7.22 -7.65
CA HIS A 211 24.03 8.34 -8.47
C HIS A 211 23.66 8.15 -9.95
N GLU A 212 23.59 6.91 -10.43
CA GLU A 212 23.26 6.60 -11.83
C GLU A 212 21.77 6.80 -12.15
N ILE A 213 20.92 7.08 -11.15
CA ILE A 213 19.52 7.43 -11.41
C ILE A 213 19.48 8.78 -12.13
N PRO A 214 18.93 8.87 -13.36
CA PRO A 214 19.00 10.09 -14.14
C PRO A 214 18.33 11.29 -13.45
N ALA A 215 18.91 12.47 -13.60
CA ALA A 215 18.39 13.75 -13.09
C ALA A 215 16.99 14.15 -13.59
N SER A 216 16.40 13.38 -14.50
CA SER A 216 15.04 13.60 -15.04
C SER A 216 13.97 12.76 -14.34
N VAL A 217 14.37 11.85 -13.45
CA VAL A 217 13.48 10.98 -12.68
C VAL A 217 12.92 11.75 -11.50
N LEU A 218 11.61 11.66 -11.27
CA LEU A 218 11.01 12.10 -10.01
C LEU A 218 11.12 11.01 -8.95
N LEU A 219 11.50 11.36 -7.72
CA LEU A 219 11.73 10.41 -6.64
C LEU A 219 10.99 10.78 -5.36
N LEU A 220 10.11 9.89 -4.89
CA LEU A 220 9.59 9.97 -3.52
C LEU A 220 10.07 8.79 -2.69
N VAL A 221 10.76 9.04 -1.59
CA VAL A 221 11.11 8.01 -0.62
C VAL A 221 10.17 8.10 0.57
N ILE A 222 9.43 7.03 0.85
CA ILE A 222 8.49 6.98 1.99
C ILE A 222 9.07 6.09 3.08
N VAL A 223 9.03 6.52 4.34
CA VAL A 223 9.30 5.69 5.52
C VAL A 223 8.22 5.83 6.58
N GLY A 224 8.04 4.81 7.41
CA GLY A 224 7.12 4.85 8.55
C GLY A 224 7.84 5.20 9.85
N GLU A 225 7.28 6.09 10.68
CA GLU A 225 7.87 6.43 11.97
C GLU A 225 7.93 5.25 12.96
N ASN A 226 7.11 4.21 12.74
CA ASN A 226 7.09 2.99 13.55
C ASN A 226 7.56 1.76 12.75
N ASP A 227 8.22 1.95 11.62
CA ASP A 227 8.90 0.85 10.94
C ASP A 227 10.14 0.44 11.74
N THR A 228 10.00 -0.65 12.50
CA THR A 228 11.12 -1.26 13.24
C THR A 228 11.71 -2.48 12.55
N ILE A 229 11.26 -2.81 11.33
CA ILE A 229 11.72 -3.98 10.59
C ILE A 229 12.92 -3.61 9.72
N VAL A 230 12.80 -2.54 8.93
CA VAL A 230 13.87 -2.03 8.07
C VAL A 230 14.30 -0.62 8.46
N GLY A 231 13.46 0.08 9.24
CA GLY A 231 13.74 1.44 9.69
C GLY A 231 13.82 2.42 8.53
N ASN A 232 14.69 3.42 8.66
CA ASN A 232 14.84 4.49 7.67
C ASN A 232 16.22 4.53 6.99
N TYR A 233 17.15 3.65 7.35
CA TYR A 233 18.53 3.69 6.85
C TYR A 233 18.59 3.58 5.32
N SER A 234 17.94 2.56 4.76
CA SER A 234 17.91 2.34 3.30
C SER A 234 17.20 3.46 2.56
N GLY A 235 16.13 4.03 3.15
CA GLY A 235 15.46 5.20 2.60
C GLY A 235 16.41 6.38 2.51
N LYS A 236 17.11 6.69 3.61
CA LYS A 236 18.11 7.76 3.65
C LYS A 236 19.20 7.54 2.61
N THR A 237 19.75 6.33 2.52
CA THR A 237 20.76 5.98 1.51
C THR A 237 20.26 6.27 0.10
N ILE A 238 19.09 5.76 -0.30
CA ILE A 238 18.54 6.01 -1.63
C ILE A 238 18.37 7.51 -1.89
N PHE A 239 17.78 8.25 -0.93
CA PHE A 239 17.51 9.67 -1.11
C PHE A 239 18.78 10.51 -1.23
N THR A 240 19.78 10.25 -0.37
CA THR A 240 21.00 11.06 -0.30
C THR A 240 21.96 10.76 -1.44
N THR A 241 22.03 9.51 -1.92
CA THR A 241 22.97 9.14 -2.99
C THR A 241 22.36 9.19 -4.39
N ALA A 242 21.03 9.31 -4.54
CA ALA A 242 20.40 9.73 -5.80
C ALA A 242 20.56 11.26 -6.01
N ASP A 243 21.80 11.73 -5.98
CA ASP A 243 22.19 13.15 -5.91
C ASP A 243 22.17 13.86 -7.28
N GLN A 244 22.07 13.11 -8.38
CA GLN A 244 21.76 13.67 -9.70
C GLN A 244 20.34 14.26 -9.77
N ILE A 245 19.39 13.74 -8.99
CA ILE A 245 18.01 14.23 -8.97
C ILE A 245 17.96 15.54 -8.16
N PRO A 246 17.55 16.67 -8.77
CA PRO A 246 17.39 17.94 -8.08
C PRO A 246 16.40 17.85 -6.91
N LEU A 247 16.64 18.62 -5.83
CA LEU A 247 15.75 18.63 -4.66
C LEU A 247 14.31 19.05 -4.99
N ASN A 248 14.08 19.88 -6.01
CA ASN A 248 12.72 20.20 -6.44
C ASN A 248 12.01 19.08 -7.24
N GLN A 249 12.67 17.93 -7.41
CA GLN A 249 12.17 16.73 -8.09
C GLN A 249 12.20 15.49 -7.19
N LYS A 250 12.60 15.64 -5.92
CA LYS A 250 12.53 14.56 -4.95
C LYS A 250 12.16 15.04 -3.57
N ASP A 251 11.42 14.23 -2.84
CA ASP A 251 11.05 14.50 -1.44
C ASP A 251 11.25 13.24 -0.59
N TYR A 252 11.67 13.43 0.66
CA TYR A 252 11.70 12.38 1.66
C TYR A 252 10.51 12.51 2.61
N ILE A 253 9.68 11.48 2.67
CA ILE A 253 8.38 11.50 3.33
C ILE A 253 8.38 10.54 4.53
N ILE A 254 7.94 11.03 5.68
CA ILE A 254 7.75 10.24 6.89
C ILE A 254 6.25 10.17 7.20
N GLN A 255 5.71 8.95 7.11
CA GLN A 255 4.37 8.63 7.60
C GLN A 255 4.37 8.62 9.14
N ARG A 256 3.36 9.23 9.73
CA ARG A 256 3.21 9.34 11.17
C ARG A 256 2.09 8.44 11.69
N THR A 257 2.28 7.85 12.87
CA THR A 257 1.24 7.09 13.54
C THR A 257 0.33 8.04 14.28
N ASP A 258 -0.95 7.99 13.97
CA ASP A 258 -1.98 8.73 14.66
C ASP A 258 -2.91 7.76 15.41
N ARG A 259 -2.99 7.94 16.73
CA ARG A 259 -3.76 7.08 17.65
C ARG A 259 -4.98 7.78 18.22
N HIS A 260 -5.37 8.93 17.66
CA HIS A 260 -6.54 9.71 18.10
C HIS A 260 -7.84 8.91 17.99
N GLY A 261 -8.08 8.26 16.85
CA GLY A 261 -9.29 7.47 16.60
C GLY A 261 -9.10 5.94 16.58
N LYS A 262 -10.16 5.22 16.21
CA LYS A 262 -10.16 3.76 16.03
C LYS A 262 -10.72 3.32 14.66
N PRO A 263 -10.05 2.37 13.97
CA PRO A 263 -8.70 1.88 14.27
C PRO A 263 -7.67 3.03 14.16
N ALA A 264 -6.56 2.90 14.89
CA ALA A 264 -5.44 3.83 14.77
C ALA A 264 -4.79 3.71 13.38
N LEU A 265 -4.24 4.81 12.88
CA LEU A 265 -3.45 4.82 11.66
C LEU A 265 -1.99 4.60 12.05
N VAL A 266 -1.46 3.41 11.80
CA VAL A 266 -0.11 3.02 12.25
C VAL A 266 0.85 3.01 11.08
N ALA A 267 1.91 3.80 11.16
CA ALA A 267 2.97 3.90 10.16
C ALA A 267 4.10 2.88 10.45
N ASP A 268 3.74 1.59 10.52
CA ASP A 268 4.68 0.48 10.68
C ASP A 268 5.05 -0.15 9.32
N HIS A 269 5.94 -1.14 9.31
CA HIS A 269 6.39 -1.82 8.09
C HIS A 269 5.27 -2.55 7.33
N GLY A 270 4.13 -2.79 7.96
CA GLY A 270 2.96 -3.41 7.35
C GLY A 270 1.99 -2.39 6.74
N ALA A 271 2.18 -1.09 6.99
CA ALA A 271 1.26 -0.04 6.55
C ALA A 271 0.96 -0.06 5.04
N PRO A 272 1.90 -0.36 4.13
CA PRO A 272 1.61 -0.42 2.69
C PRO A 272 0.95 -1.72 2.21
N LEU A 273 0.57 -2.63 3.11
CA LEU A 273 -0.11 -3.88 2.74
C LEU A 273 -1.60 -3.63 2.49
N CYS A 274 -2.07 -3.93 1.28
CA CYS A 274 -3.43 -3.64 0.84
C CYS A 274 -4.19 -4.94 0.54
N ILE A 275 -4.40 -5.77 1.58
CA ILE A 275 -5.07 -7.06 1.48
C ILE A 275 -6.59 -6.86 1.31
N PRO A 276 -7.26 -7.54 0.36
CA PRO A 276 -8.70 -7.45 0.18
C PRO A 276 -9.47 -7.90 1.43
N LYS A 277 -10.56 -7.20 1.76
CA LYS A 277 -11.46 -7.51 2.89
C LYS A 277 -10.73 -7.55 4.25
N SER A 278 -9.68 -6.76 4.38
CA SER A 278 -8.89 -6.60 5.60
C SER A 278 -8.93 -5.13 6.04
N SER A 279 -8.76 -4.87 7.34
CA SER A 279 -8.56 -3.52 7.86
C SER A 279 -7.20 -2.91 7.48
N SER A 280 -6.36 -3.67 6.79
CA SER A 280 -5.06 -3.20 6.32
C SER A 280 -5.20 -2.07 5.30
N VAL A 281 -6.29 -2.04 4.51
CA VAL A 281 -6.59 -0.90 3.64
C VAL A 281 -7.34 0.17 4.44
N ASN A 282 -6.73 1.34 4.62
CA ASN A 282 -7.28 2.42 5.43
C ASN A 282 -6.81 3.81 4.94
N ALA A 283 -7.07 4.85 5.73
CA ALA A 283 -6.70 6.23 5.38
C ALA A 283 -5.19 6.43 5.17
N MET A 284 -4.33 5.61 5.78
CA MET A 284 -2.90 5.63 5.50
C MET A 284 -2.64 5.34 4.02
N ASP A 285 -3.31 4.36 3.41
CA ASP A 285 -3.18 4.08 1.98
C ASP A 285 -3.68 5.25 1.13
N TYR A 286 -4.93 5.64 1.35
CA TYR A 286 -5.63 6.59 0.48
C TYR A 286 -4.96 7.96 0.47
N TYR A 287 -4.50 8.45 1.63
CA TYR A 287 -3.96 9.79 1.78
C TYR A 287 -2.43 9.86 1.83
N SER A 288 -1.73 8.71 1.89
CA SER A 288 -0.27 8.67 1.74
C SER A 288 0.15 7.88 0.49
N THR A 289 0.33 6.56 0.55
CA THR A 289 0.97 5.79 -0.53
C THR A 289 0.23 5.92 -1.86
N TRP A 290 -1.11 5.87 -1.86
CA TRP A 290 -1.90 5.97 -3.09
C TRP A 290 -1.88 7.40 -3.61
N LYS A 291 -2.28 8.38 -2.79
CA LYS A 291 -2.25 9.81 -3.13
C LYS A 291 -0.90 10.26 -3.70
N LEU A 292 0.18 9.93 -3.02
CA LEU A 292 1.53 10.36 -3.39
C LEU A 292 1.96 9.74 -4.72
N PHE A 293 1.72 8.44 -4.92
CA PHE A 293 2.13 7.78 -6.16
C PHE A 293 1.29 8.19 -7.36
N ASP A 294 -0.01 8.33 -7.14
CA ASP A 294 -0.96 8.88 -8.09
C ASP A 294 -0.51 10.26 -8.57
N ALA A 295 -0.27 11.17 -7.63
CA ALA A 295 0.19 12.52 -7.94
C ALA A 295 1.60 12.54 -8.59
N LEU A 296 2.49 11.64 -8.16
CA LEU A 296 3.83 11.53 -8.73
C LEU A 296 3.77 11.10 -10.20
N THR A 297 2.92 10.11 -10.51
CA THR A 297 2.73 9.62 -11.88
C THR A 297 1.93 10.60 -12.73
N ASP A 298 0.91 11.26 -12.17
CA ASP A 298 0.16 12.32 -12.84
C ASP A 298 1.09 13.47 -13.26
N TYR A 299 1.99 13.88 -12.38
CA TYR A 299 2.95 14.93 -12.69
C TYR A 299 3.99 14.47 -13.71
N ALA A 300 4.57 13.29 -13.52
CA ALA A 300 5.56 12.73 -14.42
C ALA A 300 5.05 12.52 -15.86
N PHE A 301 3.78 12.11 -16.01
CA PHE A 301 3.22 11.71 -17.29
C PHE A 301 2.40 12.80 -17.98
N TYR A 302 1.79 13.70 -17.20
CA TYR A 302 0.81 14.67 -17.70
C TYR A 302 1.04 16.10 -17.20
N GLY A 303 1.99 16.32 -16.28
CA GLY A 303 2.23 17.64 -15.68
C GLY A 303 1.13 18.13 -14.75
N LEU A 304 0.36 17.21 -14.15
CA LEU A 304 -0.77 17.50 -13.25
C LEU A 304 -0.46 17.11 -11.80
N ASN A 305 -1.17 17.71 -10.84
CA ASN A 305 -1.14 17.32 -9.42
C ASN A 305 0.24 17.40 -8.74
N GLN A 306 1.14 18.27 -9.21
CA GLN A 306 2.47 18.45 -8.62
C GLN A 306 2.39 18.78 -7.12
N GLU A 307 1.43 19.63 -6.76
CA GLU A 307 1.17 20.05 -5.39
C GLU A 307 0.83 18.88 -4.47
N TYR A 308 0.43 17.71 -4.97
CA TYR A 308 0.14 16.55 -4.12
C TYR A 308 1.34 15.64 -3.91
N CYS A 309 2.43 15.79 -4.68
CA CYS A 309 3.57 14.88 -4.64
C CYS A 309 4.92 15.54 -4.33
N LEU A 310 5.10 16.83 -4.62
CA LEU A 310 6.39 17.52 -4.47
C LEU A 310 6.26 18.90 -3.82
N GLY A 311 7.33 19.33 -3.15
CA GLY A 311 7.54 20.72 -2.73
C GLY A 311 7.03 21.04 -1.32
N ASN A 312 6.76 20.03 -0.50
CA ASN A 312 6.31 20.16 0.88
C ASN A 312 5.09 21.10 1.00
N THR A 313 4.07 20.87 0.19
CA THR A 313 2.83 21.66 0.20
C THR A 313 1.87 21.16 1.29
N PRO A 314 0.86 21.96 1.68
CA PRO A 314 -0.25 21.46 2.49
C PRO A 314 -0.95 20.23 1.88
N GLU A 315 -1.16 20.21 0.56
CA GLU A 315 -1.85 19.14 -0.15
C GLU A 315 -1.08 17.81 -0.10
N GLN A 316 0.25 17.87 -0.25
CA GLN A 316 1.14 16.73 -0.12
C GLN A 316 1.12 16.18 1.31
N ARG A 317 1.15 17.05 2.32
CA ARG A 317 1.17 16.66 3.74
C ARG A 317 -0.17 16.17 4.30
N PHE A 318 -1.29 16.61 3.71
CA PHE A 318 -2.63 16.40 4.22
C PHE A 318 -3.04 14.91 4.27
N MET A 319 -3.53 14.46 5.43
CA MET A 319 -3.92 13.06 5.68
C MET A 319 -5.43 12.86 5.87
N GLY A 320 -6.24 13.89 5.66
CA GLY A 320 -7.67 13.87 5.98
C GLY A 320 -7.97 14.30 7.41
N CYS A 321 -9.23 14.18 7.80
CA CYS A 321 -9.69 14.40 9.18
C CYS A 321 -10.34 13.14 9.73
N TRP A 322 -10.17 12.92 11.03
CA TRP A 322 -10.98 11.99 11.80
C TRP A 322 -12.46 12.39 11.74
N SER A 323 -13.37 11.46 12.04
CA SER A 323 -14.82 11.69 11.93
C SER A 323 -15.38 12.78 12.87
N ASP A 324 -14.62 13.21 13.86
CA ASP A 324 -14.92 14.34 14.75
C ASP A 324 -14.38 15.69 14.23
N GLY A 325 -13.79 15.69 13.04
CA GLY A 325 -13.24 16.87 12.38
C GLY A 325 -11.80 17.21 12.77
N ILE A 326 -11.19 16.47 13.70
CA ILE A 326 -9.78 16.68 14.06
C ILE A 326 -8.89 16.24 12.89
N PRO A 327 -7.96 17.07 12.40
CA PRO A 327 -7.02 16.66 11.36
C PRO A 327 -6.17 15.49 11.81
N ILE A 328 -5.93 14.53 10.90
CA ILE A 328 -4.93 13.48 11.13
C ILE A 328 -3.55 14.12 11.12
N LEU A 329 -2.62 13.58 11.91
CA LEU A 329 -1.21 13.98 11.87
C LEU A 329 -0.68 13.98 10.43
N GLU A 330 -0.23 15.15 9.99
CA GLU A 330 0.34 15.35 8.66
C GLU A 330 1.58 14.48 8.41
N LEU A 331 1.80 14.14 7.14
CA LEU A 331 3.09 13.61 6.70
C LEU A 331 4.18 14.66 6.96
N VAL A 332 5.37 14.19 7.34
CA VAL A 332 6.56 15.07 7.36
C VAL A 332 7.29 14.92 6.05
N VAL A 333 7.61 16.05 5.42
CA VAL A 333 8.39 16.10 4.17
C VAL A 333 9.68 16.87 4.45
N THR A 334 10.81 16.33 4.01
CA THR A 334 12.14 16.91 4.24
C THR A 334 13.10 16.63 3.08
N ASP A 335 14.01 17.57 2.84
CA ASP A 335 15.15 17.41 1.92
C ASP A 335 16.45 17.03 2.64
N SER A 336 16.40 16.88 3.96
CA SER A 336 17.56 16.60 4.82
C SER A 336 17.22 15.50 5.84
N PRO A 337 17.02 14.25 5.39
CA PRO A 337 16.47 13.17 6.23
C PRO A 337 17.42 12.54 7.25
#